data_AF-A0A0J6SXH9-F1
#
_entry.id   AF-A0A0J6SXH9-F1
#
_cell.length_a   1.000
_cell.length_b   1.000
_cell.length_c   1.000
_cell.angle_alpha   90.00
_cell.angle_beta   90.00
_cell.angle_gamma   90.00
#
_symmetry.space_group_name_H-M   'P 1'
#
loop_
_entity.id
_entity.type
_entity.pdbx_description
1 polymer ?
#
loop_
_entity_poly.entity_id
_entity_poly.type
_entity_poly.pdbx_seq_one_letter_code
_entity_poly.pdbx_strand_id
1 'polypeptide(L)' 'MLHVVPGHVDATAAPLPEEAPWRDDLAALNALLQASRPRGPSLAQIAALIEAEAPGALSAASRARIAERLVGILG' A
#
# COMPACT_ATOMS: atom_id res chain seq x y z
N MET A 1 10.31 30.88 20.95
CA MET A 1 10.68 29.80 21.88
C MET A 1 10.79 28.52 21.07
N LEU A 2 12.01 28.01 20.95
CA LEU A 2 12.37 26.84 20.15
C LEU A 2 12.06 25.57 20.95
N HIS A 3 11.16 24.71 20.45
CA HIS A 3 11.00 23.36 20.97
C HIS A 3 12.19 22.52 20.52
N VAL A 4 13.16 22.34 21.42
CA VAL A 4 14.22 21.34 21.28
C VAL A 4 13.57 19.97 21.44
N VAL A 5 13.61 19.13 20.40
CA VAL A 5 13.32 17.70 20.49
C VAL A 5 14.64 17.01 20.86
N PRO A 6 14.77 16.39 22.05
CA PRO A 6 15.98 15.67 22.41
C PRO A 6 15.93 14.24 21.88
N GLY A 7 17.03 13.81 21.26
CA GLY A 7 17.47 12.42 21.34
C GLY A 7 17.00 11.53 20.19
N HIS A 8 17.78 11.53 19.12
CA HIS A 8 17.91 10.36 18.25
C HIS A 8 18.43 9.20 19.13
N VAL A 9 17.55 8.27 19.49
CA VAL A 9 17.97 7.02 20.11
C VAL A 9 18.38 6.11 18.96
N ASP A 10 19.69 5.93 18.78
CA ASP A 10 20.24 4.72 18.15
C ASP A 10 19.81 3.54 19.02
N ALA A 11 18.57 3.09 18.80
CA ALA A 11 18.02 1.90 19.40
C ALA A 11 18.65 0.72 18.65
N THR A 12 19.82 0.29 19.09
CA THR A 12 20.29 -1.06 18.81
C THR A 12 19.20 -2.00 19.32
N ALA A 13 18.35 -2.49 18.41
CA ALA A 13 17.26 -3.38 18.74
C ALA A 13 17.85 -4.65 19.35
N ALA A 14 17.73 -4.80 20.67
CA ALA A 14 18.00 -6.07 21.32
C ALA A 14 17.12 -7.15 20.65
N PRO A 15 17.65 -8.34 20.34
CA PRO A 15 16.84 -9.43 19.78
C PRO A 15 15.66 -9.68 20.71
N LEU A 16 14.45 -9.46 20.20
CA LEU A 16 13.23 -9.64 20.98
C LEU A 16 13.02 -11.15 21.21
N PRO A 17 12.64 -11.57 22.43
CA PRO A 17 12.37 -12.98 22.70
C PRO A 17 11.24 -13.48 21.79
N GLU A 18 11.43 -14.68 21.21
CA GLU A 18 10.53 -15.23 20.18
C GLU A 18 9.08 -15.41 20.67
N GLU A 19 8.84 -15.59 21.97
CA GLU A 19 7.51 -15.83 22.54
C GLU A 19 6.92 -14.61 23.26
N ALA A 20 7.18 -13.40 22.77
CA ALA A 20 6.61 -12.23 23.42
C ALA A 20 5.10 -12.07 23.08
N PRO A 21 4.22 -11.92 24.09
CA PRO A 21 2.76 -11.94 23.92
C PRO A 21 2.22 -10.79 23.03
N TRP A 22 2.98 -9.70 22.88
CA TRP A 22 2.61 -8.60 21.97
C TRP A 22 2.72 -8.94 20.48
N ARG A 23 3.32 -10.09 20.11
CA ARG A 23 3.41 -10.51 18.70
C ARG A 23 2.03 -10.78 18.10
N ASP A 24 1.15 -11.41 18.87
CA ASP A 24 -0.22 -11.69 18.44
C ASP A 24 -1.01 -10.39 18.31
N ASP A 25 -0.81 -9.44 19.22
CA ASP A 25 -1.41 -8.11 19.13
C ASP A 25 -0.94 -7.32 17.89
N LEU A 26 0.35 -7.40 17.53
CA LEU A 26 0.86 -6.79 16.30
C LEU A 26 0.31 -7.47 15.04
N ALA A 27 0.17 -8.80 15.05
CA ALA A 27 -0.44 -9.53 13.94
C ALA A 27 -1.92 -9.13 13.77
N ALA A 28 -2.66 -9.02 14.87
CA ALA A 28 -4.05 -8.56 14.87
C ALA A 28 -4.17 -7.10 14.38
N LEU A 29 -3.28 -6.21 14.83
CA LEU A 29 -3.22 -4.83 14.37
C LEU A 29 -2.93 -4.76 12.87
N ASN A 30 -1.95 -5.52 12.37
CA ASN A 30 -1.65 -5.57 10.94
C ASN A 30 -2.86 -6.06 10.13
N ALA A 31 -3.58 -7.08 10.60
CA ALA A 31 -4.80 -7.55 9.93
C ALA A 31 -5.88 -6.46 9.85
N LEU A 32 -6.10 -5.70 10.94
CA LEU A 32 -7.03 -4.57 10.95
C LEU A 32 -6.59 -3.44 10.00
N LEU A 33 -5.29 -3.14 9.94
CA LEU A 33 -4.75 -2.14 9.02
C LEU A 33 -4.92 -2.57 7.56
N GLN A 34 -4.66 -3.84 7.22
CA GLN A 34 -4.89 -4.34 5.87
C GLN A 34 -6.37 -4.36 5.51
N ALA A 35 -7.25 -4.71 6.45
CA ALA A 35 -8.70 -4.69 6.24
C ALA A 35 -9.25 -3.27 6.08
N SER A 36 -8.65 -2.29 6.75
CA SER A 36 -9.04 -0.87 6.68
C SER A 36 -8.46 -0.15 5.47
N ARG A 37 -7.50 -0.76 4.77
CA ARG A 37 -6.86 -0.15 3.60
C ARG A 37 -7.92 0.02 2.51
N PRO A 38 -8.12 1.23 1.98
CA PRO A 38 -9.05 1.43 0.88
C PRO A 38 -8.61 0.51 -0.27
N ARG A 39 -9.53 -0.32 -0.77
CA ARG A 39 -9.25 -1.13 -1.96
C ARG A 39 -8.99 -0.18 -3.11
N GLY A 40 -7.77 -0.24 -3.66
CA GLY A 40 -7.42 0.45 -4.89
C GLY A 40 -8.36 0.06 -6.03
N PRO A 41 -8.43 0.88 -7.10
CA PRO A 41 -9.27 0.57 -8.25
C PRO A 41 -8.84 -0.75 -8.88
N SER A 42 -9.82 -1.59 -9.22
CA SER A 42 -9.58 -2.84 -9.95
C SER A 42 -9.03 -2.57 -11.35
N LEU A 43 -8.35 -3.57 -11.93
CA LEU A 43 -7.84 -3.52 -13.30
C LEU A 43 -8.91 -3.09 -14.31
N ALA A 44 -10.13 -3.61 -14.18
CA ALA A 44 -11.24 -3.26 -15.06
C ALA A 44 -11.66 -1.79 -14.93
N GLN A 45 -11.66 -1.24 -13.71
CA GLN A 45 -11.96 0.18 -13.47
C GLN A 45 -10.89 1.09 -14.08
N ILE A 46 -9.61 0.73 -13.93
CA ILE A 46 -8.52 1.51 -14.55
C ILE A 46 -8.58 1.43 -16.07
N ALA A 47 -8.82 0.24 -16.64
CA ALA A 47 -8.97 0.09 -18.08
C ALA A 47 -10.16 0.90 -18.63
N ALA A 48 -11.29 0.92 -17.92
CA ALA A 48 -12.45 1.72 -18.30
C ALA A 48 -12.14 3.23 -18.25
N LEU A 49 -11.40 3.70 -17.23
CA LEU A 49 -10.98 5.10 -17.12
C LEU A 49 -10.06 5.52 -18.28
N ILE A 50 -9.08 4.68 -18.65
CA ILE A 50 -8.19 4.96 -19.78
C ILE A 50 -8.98 5.13 -21.08
N GLU A 51 -9.99 4.28 -21.32
CA GLU A 51 -10.82 4.38 -22.51
C GLU A 51 -11.77 5.58 -22.47
N ALA A 52 -12.30 5.93 -21.30
CA ALA A 52 -13.16 7.09 -21.15
C ALA A 52 -12.40 8.41 -21.41
N GLU A 53 -11.13 8.48 -21.00
CA GLU A 53 -10.28 9.65 -21.20
C GLU A 53 -9.83 9.81 -22.66
N ALA A 54 -9.48 8.70 -23.32
CA ALA A 54 -9.00 8.71 -24.70
C ALA A 54 -9.62 7.56 -25.53
N PRO A 55 -10.87 7.73 -25.99
CA PRO A 55 -11.60 6.69 -26.71
C PRO A 55 -10.87 6.24 -27.98
N GLY A 56 -10.64 4.93 -28.11
CA GLY A 56 -9.99 4.33 -29.28
C GLY A 56 -8.50 4.66 -29.46
N ALA A 57 -7.88 5.43 -28.56
CA ALA A 57 -6.47 5.79 -28.68
C ALA A 57 -5.53 4.58 -28.49
N LEU A 58 -5.99 3.57 -27.75
CA LEU A 58 -5.22 2.36 -27.45
C LEU A 58 -6.02 1.10 -27.79
N SER A 59 -5.32 0.07 -28.27
CA SER A 59 -5.92 -1.26 -28.38
C SER A 59 -6.28 -1.81 -26.99
N ALA A 60 -7.30 -2.67 -26.92
CA ALA A 60 -7.74 -3.29 -25.68
C ALA A 60 -6.59 -4.01 -24.93
N ALA A 61 -5.69 -4.67 -25.67
CA ALA A 61 -4.53 -5.34 -25.10
C ALA A 61 -3.49 -4.36 -24.52
N SER A 62 -3.24 -3.22 -25.17
CA SER A 62 -2.35 -2.18 -24.62
C SER A 62 -2.95 -1.53 -23.39
N ARG A 63 -4.26 -1.27 -23.40
CA ARG A 63 -4.99 -0.73 -22.26
C ARG A 63 -4.97 -1.67 -21.05
N ALA A 64 -5.15 -2.98 -21.26
CA ALA A 64 -5.04 -3.99 -20.21
C ALA A 64 -3.64 -4.00 -19.57
N ARG A 65 -2.58 -4.01 -20.38
CA ARG A 65 -1.18 -3.96 -19.88
C ARG A 65 -0.88 -2.70 -19.08
N ILE A 66 -1.40 -1.55 -19.50
CA ILE A 66 -1.23 -0.29 -18.76
C ILE A 66 -2.01 -0.36 -17.44
N ALA A 67 -3.25 -0.86 -17.46
CA ALA A 67 -4.04 -1.04 -16.25
C ALA A 67 -3.37 -1.99 -15.24
N GLU A 68 -2.80 -3.11 -15.68
CA GLU A 68 -2.02 -4.02 -14.82
C GLU A 68 -0.85 -3.32 -14.15
N ARG A 69 -0.06 -2.56 -14.91
CA ARG A 69 1.07 -1.80 -14.37
C ARG A 69 0.61 -0.76 -13.35
N LEU A 70 -0.52 -0.10 -13.58
CA LEU A 70 -1.08 0.89 -12.68
C LEU A 70 -1.65 0.25 -11.40
N VAL A 71 -2.30 -0.91 -11.47
CA VAL A 71 -2.73 -1.65 -10.27
C VAL A 71 -1.53 -1.96 -9.36
N GLY A 72 -0.39 -2.35 -9.93
CA GLY A 72 0.83 -2.63 -9.15
C GLY A 72 1.49 -1.40 -8.50
N ILE A 73 1.17 -0.18 -8.96
CA ILE A 73 1.68 1.08 -8.39
C ILE A 73 0.70 1.68 -7.39
N LEU A 74 -0.61 1.49 -7.63
CA LEU A 74 -1.69 2.11 -6.86
C LEU A 74 -2.24 1.22 -5.72
N GLY A 75 -1.86 -0.06 -5.69
CA GLY A 75 -2.17 -1.02 -4.61
C GLY A 75 -1.04 -1.13 -3.59
#